data_AF-A0A8T6G1X9-F1
#
_entry.id   AF-A0A8T6G1X9-F1
#
_cell.length_a   1.000
_cell.length_b   1.000
_cell.length_c   1.000
_cell.angle_alpha   90.00
_cell.angle_beta   90.00
_cell.angle_gamma   90.00
#
_symmetry.space_group_name_H-M   'P 1'
#
loop_
_entity.id
_entity.type
_entity.pdbx_description
1 polymer ?
#
loop_
_entity_poly.entity_id
_entity_poly.type
_entity_poly.pdbx_seq_one_letter_code
_entity_poly.pdbx_strand_id
1 'polypeptide(L)'
;MNNRIYDVQRLRAWHAHIAAIADVNAPEARAIVLPREVPDGSVAVVAGSFNPATTAHLCLCDGALRQPDIGVVWLSLAVHTVDKEQVTGATLEDRLCMLEMLVESQPNVGVVLCNRGLYVEQAEALQRILVTAGQELVFVVGFDKIEQILDPRYYADREASLDRLFGIARFLVAKRGTYGAQALDDLLAQKANRPYRGRIAALTTLPAYHDPALSSTSVRTTYVQGTQGVAGGEQIPAPVQSFVAATGVYESPLALPGGETIDRYALRSRILHALLAEPESDPSDAEFQAAVALASSDSNSGRALRRLLMHNDVSWRIIFQHISA
;
A
#
# COMPACT_ATOMS: atom_id res chain seq x y z
N MET A 1 13.45 -7.47 14.11
CA MET A 1 12.36 -7.25 13.14
C MET A 1 11.01 -7.00 13.82
N ASN A 2 10.44 -7.94 14.59
CA ASN A 2 9.06 -7.83 15.12
C ASN A 2 8.67 -6.51 15.81
N ASN A 3 9.60 -5.77 16.44
CA ASN A 3 9.27 -4.54 17.18
C ASN A 3 8.50 -3.51 16.34
N ARG A 4 8.87 -3.29 15.06
CA ARG A 4 8.21 -2.28 14.19
C ARG A 4 6.70 -2.50 13.95
N ILE A 5 6.21 -3.72 14.19
CA ILE A 5 4.79 -4.10 13.98
C ILE A 5 3.90 -3.57 15.12
N TYR A 6 4.52 -3.29 16.27
CA TYR A 6 3.90 -2.77 17.49
C TYR A 6 4.55 -1.45 17.95
N ASP A 7 5.41 -0.84 17.12
CA ASP A 7 6.09 0.44 17.38
C ASP A 7 5.07 1.57 17.42
N VAL A 8 4.72 1.99 18.64
CA VAL A 8 3.64 2.95 18.90
C VAL A 8 3.95 4.30 18.27
N GLN A 9 5.19 4.75 18.42
CA GLN A 9 5.62 6.07 17.94
C GLN A 9 5.69 6.10 16.40
N ARG A 10 6.09 5.00 15.75
CA ARG A 10 6.06 4.88 14.28
C ARG A 10 4.64 4.85 13.73
N LEU A 11 3.73 4.12 14.39
CA LEU A 11 2.31 4.09 14.01
C LEU A 11 1.62 5.44 14.22
N ARG A 12 1.92 6.15 15.33
CA ARG A 12 1.47 7.55 15.54
C ARG A 12 1.99 8.49 14.45
N ALA A 13 3.27 8.39 14.08
CA ALA A 13 3.84 9.19 13.00
C ALA A 13 3.14 8.91 11.66
N TRP A 14 2.92 7.64 11.29
CA TRP A 14 2.19 7.26 10.08
C TRP A 14 0.77 7.82 10.06
N HIS A 15 0.03 7.71 11.18
CA HIS A 15 -1.30 8.30 11.30
C HIS A 15 -1.28 9.83 11.13
N ALA A 16 -0.34 10.53 11.76
CA ALA A 16 -0.17 11.98 11.61
C ALA A 16 0.17 12.40 10.17
N HIS A 17 1.02 11.62 9.47
CA HIS A 17 1.33 11.86 8.05
C HIS A 17 0.10 11.67 7.14
N ILE A 18 -0.77 10.72 7.44
CA ILE A 18 -2.04 10.50 6.72
C ILE A 18 -3.02 11.65 6.98
N ALA A 19 -3.30 11.95 8.26
CA ALA A 19 -4.24 13.00 8.65
C ALA A 19 -3.84 14.37 8.10
N ALA A 20 -2.55 14.69 8.09
CA ALA A 20 -2.02 15.96 7.60
C ALA A 20 -2.13 16.18 6.06
N ILE A 21 -2.62 15.20 5.29
CA ILE A 21 -2.97 15.39 3.87
C ILE A 21 -4.38 14.91 3.48
N ALA A 22 -5.05 14.09 4.30
CA ALA A 22 -6.32 13.44 3.95
C ALA A 22 -7.43 14.41 3.51
N ASP A 23 -7.56 15.53 4.21
CA ASP A 23 -8.60 16.56 3.96
C ASP A 23 -8.10 17.75 3.12
N VAL A 24 -6.88 17.67 2.57
CA VAL A 24 -6.34 18.73 1.69
C VAL A 24 -7.06 18.67 0.35
N ASN A 25 -7.75 19.76 -0.02
CA ASN A 25 -8.54 19.81 -1.25
C ASN A 25 -7.71 19.71 -2.54
N ALA A 26 -6.50 20.29 -2.56
CA ALA A 26 -5.59 20.21 -3.69
C ALA A 26 -4.84 18.86 -3.73
N PRO A 27 -4.40 18.38 -4.91
CA PRO A 27 -3.51 17.22 -5.00
C PRO A 27 -2.19 17.47 -4.26
N GLU A 28 -1.89 16.66 -3.25
CA GLU A 28 -0.78 16.82 -2.31
C GLU A 28 -0.11 15.47 -2.03
N ALA A 29 1.23 15.49 -1.92
CA ALA A 29 2.04 14.30 -1.67
C ALA A 29 3.13 14.59 -0.64
N ARG A 30 3.53 13.56 0.12
CA ARG A 30 4.63 13.62 1.09
C ARG A 30 5.50 12.36 0.97
N ALA A 31 6.81 12.56 0.88
CA ALA A 31 7.76 11.46 1.05
C ALA A 31 7.72 10.98 2.51
N ILE A 32 7.58 9.66 2.71
CA ILE A 32 7.37 9.02 4.02
C ILE A 32 8.59 8.20 4.43
N VAL A 33 9.17 7.47 3.48
CA VAL A 33 10.47 6.80 3.63
C VAL A 33 11.34 7.23 2.47
N LEU A 34 12.46 7.88 2.75
CA LEU A 34 13.40 8.30 1.71
C LEU A 34 14.21 7.08 1.22
N PRO A 35 14.50 6.97 -0.09
CA PRO A 35 15.54 6.07 -0.59
C PRO A 35 16.89 6.47 0.03
N ARG A 36 17.77 5.49 0.25
CA ARG A 36 19.13 5.74 0.77
C ARG A 36 20.08 6.25 -0.31
N GLU A 37 19.78 5.92 -1.56
CA GLU A 37 20.55 6.31 -2.73
C GLU A 37 19.61 6.94 -3.76
N VAL A 38 19.98 8.13 -4.24
CA VAL A 38 19.31 8.80 -5.37
C VAL A 38 20.38 9.06 -6.45
N PRO A 39 20.65 8.09 -7.32
CA PRO A 39 21.42 8.30 -8.55
C PRO A 39 20.79 9.36 -9.46
N ASP A 40 21.61 9.96 -10.32
CA ASP A 40 21.13 10.80 -11.41
C ASP A 40 20.18 10.02 -12.34
N GLY A 41 19.12 10.69 -12.81
CA GLY A 41 18.13 10.09 -13.72
C GLY A 41 16.68 10.45 -13.36
N SER A 42 15.75 10.03 -14.20
CA SER A 42 14.31 10.14 -14.04
C SER A 42 13.79 9.43 -12.78
N VAL A 43 12.65 9.90 -12.28
CA VAL A 43 11.98 9.38 -11.08
C VAL A 43 10.86 8.44 -11.48
N ALA A 44 10.98 7.17 -11.12
CA ALA A 44 9.94 6.19 -11.34
C ALA A 44 8.95 6.07 -10.18
N VAL A 45 7.69 5.77 -10.46
CA VAL A 45 6.62 5.64 -9.47
C VAL A 45 5.77 4.40 -9.75
N VAL A 46 5.79 3.45 -8.82
CA VAL A 46 4.86 2.30 -8.78
C VAL A 46 3.73 2.67 -7.82
N ALA A 47 2.60 3.10 -8.37
CA ALA A 47 1.42 3.45 -7.57
C ALA A 47 0.55 2.20 -7.27
N GLY A 48 0.08 2.05 -6.03
CA GLY A 48 -0.68 0.89 -5.61
C GLY A 48 -1.41 1.06 -4.28
N SER A 49 -2.39 0.18 -4.01
CA SER A 49 -3.06 0.16 -2.70
C SER A 49 -2.36 -0.75 -1.67
N PHE A 50 -1.32 -1.48 -2.09
CA PHE A 50 -0.41 -2.30 -1.27
C PHE A 50 -1.07 -3.12 -0.16
N ASN A 51 -2.18 -3.81 -0.49
CA ASN A 51 -3.06 -4.48 0.47
C ASN A 51 -3.16 -6.01 0.23
N PRO A 52 -2.09 -6.81 0.41
CA PRO A 52 -0.72 -6.41 0.79
C PRO A 52 0.14 -5.97 -0.41
N ALA A 53 1.34 -5.46 -0.14
CA ALA A 53 2.40 -5.41 -1.15
C ALA A 53 2.82 -6.83 -1.55
N THR A 54 3.12 -7.05 -2.83
CA THR A 54 3.41 -8.39 -3.40
C THR A 54 4.71 -8.39 -4.19
N THR A 55 5.27 -9.56 -4.47
CA THR A 55 6.50 -9.71 -5.25
C THR A 55 6.38 -9.08 -6.65
N ALA A 56 5.18 -9.09 -7.25
CA ALA A 56 4.91 -8.38 -8.51
C ALA A 56 5.20 -6.86 -8.42
N HIS A 57 4.95 -6.21 -7.28
CA HIS A 57 5.28 -4.79 -7.09
C HIS A 57 6.80 -4.56 -7.07
N LEU A 58 7.57 -5.45 -6.40
CA LEU A 58 9.04 -5.41 -6.47
C LEU A 58 9.55 -5.65 -7.90
N CYS A 59 8.93 -6.56 -8.65
CA CYS A 59 9.28 -6.80 -10.05
C CYS A 59 9.07 -5.57 -10.94
N LEU A 60 8.08 -4.71 -10.64
CA LEU A 60 7.92 -3.42 -11.31
C LEU A 60 9.04 -2.44 -10.94
N CYS A 61 9.44 -2.37 -9.66
CA CYS A 61 10.57 -1.54 -9.23
C CYS A 61 11.89 -1.98 -9.88
N ASP A 62 12.19 -3.27 -9.85
CA ASP A 62 13.39 -3.88 -10.43
C ASP A 62 13.37 -3.83 -11.99
N GLY A 63 12.19 -3.83 -12.61
CA GLY A 63 12.07 -3.53 -14.05
C GLY A 63 12.30 -2.05 -14.38
N ALA A 64 11.89 -1.14 -13.51
CA ALA A 64 12.11 0.30 -13.65
C ALA A 64 13.58 0.68 -13.47
N LEU A 65 14.25 0.17 -12.43
CA LEU A 65 15.69 0.38 -12.18
C LEU A 65 16.60 -0.28 -13.25
N ARG A 66 16.04 -1.14 -14.11
CA ARG A 66 16.72 -1.65 -15.32
C ARG A 66 16.61 -0.74 -16.54
N GLN A 67 15.86 0.37 -16.48
CA GLN A 67 15.91 1.37 -17.54
C GLN A 67 17.13 2.28 -17.34
N PRO A 68 17.93 2.56 -18.38
CA PRO A 68 19.18 3.31 -18.24
C PRO A 68 18.98 4.79 -17.88
N ASP A 69 17.74 5.29 -17.90
CA ASP A 69 17.39 6.67 -17.56
C ASP A 69 16.71 6.83 -16.18
N ILE A 70 16.44 5.75 -15.44
CA ILE A 70 15.74 5.80 -14.15
C ILE A 70 16.73 5.58 -13.01
N GLY A 71 16.92 6.63 -12.18
CA GLY A 71 17.82 6.56 -11.03
C GLY A 71 17.16 5.99 -9.76
N VAL A 72 15.86 6.23 -9.59
CA VAL A 72 15.16 5.98 -8.31
C VAL A 72 13.69 5.57 -8.54
N VAL A 73 13.14 4.73 -7.67
CA VAL A 73 11.72 4.32 -7.68
C VAL A 73 11.02 4.75 -6.39
N TRP A 74 9.75 5.13 -6.47
CA TRP A 74 8.88 5.38 -5.32
C TRP A 74 7.65 4.49 -5.35
N LEU A 75 7.35 3.86 -4.20
CA LEU A 75 6.08 3.17 -3.95
C LEU A 75 5.06 4.23 -3.52
N SER A 76 4.07 4.53 -4.39
CA SER A 76 3.05 5.55 -4.12
C SER A 76 1.77 4.93 -3.58
N LEU A 77 1.48 5.20 -2.31
CA LEU A 77 0.22 4.84 -1.65
C LEU A 77 -0.71 6.05 -1.67
N ALA A 78 -1.95 5.87 -2.14
CA ALA A 78 -2.99 6.90 -2.05
C ALA A 78 -3.84 6.71 -0.77
N VAL A 79 -4.16 7.80 -0.09
CA VAL A 79 -5.15 7.82 1.02
C VAL A 79 -6.54 7.53 0.46
N HIS A 80 -6.99 8.32 -0.52
CA HIS A 80 -8.25 8.10 -1.22
C HIS A 80 -8.02 7.29 -2.50
N THR A 81 -8.49 6.04 -2.52
CA THR A 81 -8.33 5.14 -3.68
C THR A 81 -9.59 5.03 -4.53
N VAL A 82 -9.46 5.24 -5.85
CA VAL A 82 -10.57 5.11 -6.82
C VAL A 82 -11.04 3.65 -6.94
N ASP A 83 -12.32 3.45 -7.24
CA ASP A 83 -13.03 2.16 -7.33
C ASP A 83 -13.01 1.28 -6.04
N LYS A 84 -12.73 1.86 -4.87
CA LYS A 84 -12.57 1.08 -3.62
C LYS A 84 -13.18 1.79 -2.39
N GLU A 85 -14.49 1.97 -2.40
CA GLU A 85 -15.24 2.58 -1.28
C GLU A 85 -15.20 1.75 0.03
N GLN A 86 -14.86 0.46 -0.05
CA GLN A 86 -14.59 -0.39 1.12
C GLN A 86 -13.28 -1.15 0.95
N VAL A 87 -12.22 -0.72 1.64
CA VAL A 87 -10.89 -1.37 1.57
C VAL A 87 -10.77 -2.43 2.67
N THR A 88 -11.30 -3.63 2.42
CA THR A 88 -11.09 -4.80 3.30
C THR A 88 -9.61 -5.18 3.36
N GLY A 89 -9.05 -5.40 4.55
CA GLY A 89 -7.64 -5.76 4.75
C GLY A 89 -6.92 -4.80 5.69
N ALA A 90 -5.64 -4.53 5.43
CA ALA A 90 -4.79 -3.72 6.30
C ALA A 90 -5.22 -2.24 6.34
N THR A 91 -5.02 -1.54 7.48
CA THR A 91 -5.16 -0.07 7.56
C THR A 91 -4.11 0.65 6.71
N LEU A 92 -4.16 1.98 6.61
CA LEU A 92 -3.13 2.75 5.89
C LEU A 92 -1.81 2.79 6.68
N GLU A 93 -1.86 2.89 8.01
CA GLU A 93 -0.69 2.85 8.90
C GLU A 93 0.04 1.51 8.81
N ASP A 94 -0.69 0.40 8.80
CA ASP A 94 -0.13 -0.94 8.64
C ASP A 94 0.44 -1.16 7.22
N ARG A 95 -0.16 -0.54 6.20
CA ARG A 95 0.40 -0.55 4.84
C ARG A 95 1.68 0.28 4.73
N LEU A 96 1.77 1.42 5.41
CA LEU A 96 3.02 2.18 5.53
C LEU A 96 4.09 1.39 6.29
N CYS A 97 3.73 0.68 7.37
CA CYS A 97 4.64 -0.23 8.08
C CYS A 97 5.16 -1.36 7.18
N MET A 98 4.27 -2.05 6.44
CA MET A 98 4.66 -3.08 5.47
C MET A 98 5.56 -2.52 4.35
N LEU A 99 5.32 -1.29 3.88
CA LEU A 99 6.13 -0.62 2.86
C LEU A 99 7.50 -0.18 3.39
N GLU A 100 7.58 0.36 4.60
CA GLU A 100 8.85 0.66 5.28
C GLU A 100 9.72 -0.59 5.44
N MET A 101 9.13 -1.67 5.99
CA MET A 101 9.79 -2.96 6.15
C MET A 101 10.22 -3.59 4.82
N LEU A 102 9.58 -3.20 3.70
CA LEU A 102 9.90 -3.67 2.37
C LEU A 102 11.07 -2.90 1.72
N VAL A 103 11.15 -1.58 1.89
CA VAL A 103 12.19 -0.75 1.26
C VAL A 103 13.52 -0.70 2.03
N GLU A 104 13.56 -1.18 3.29
CA GLU A 104 14.80 -1.27 4.06
C GLU A 104 15.91 -2.09 3.37
N SER A 105 15.55 -3.07 2.53
CA SER A 105 16.50 -3.84 1.71
C SER A 105 16.80 -3.24 0.32
N GLN A 106 16.14 -2.13 -0.05
CA GLN A 106 16.10 -1.59 -1.41
C GLN A 106 16.66 -0.15 -1.44
N PRO A 107 17.98 0.06 -1.62
CA PRO A 107 18.60 1.38 -1.44
C PRO A 107 18.02 2.49 -2.34
N ASN A 108 17.64 2.17 -3.58
CA ASN A 108 17.11 3.12 -4.57
C ASN A 108 15.57 3.17 -4.61
N VAL A 109 14.88 2.70 -3.56
CA VAL A 109 13.41 2.68 -3.47
C VAL A 109 12.91 3.45 -2.25
N GLY A 110 12.03 4.44 -2.48
CA GLY A 110 11.34 5.21 -1.45
C GLY A 110 9.86 4.86 -1.31
N VAL A 111 9.20 5.45 -0.32
CA VAL A 111 7.75 5.39 -0.10
C VAL A 111 7.19 6.81 -0.06
N VAL A 112 6.15 7.07 -0.84
CA VAL A 112 5.46 8.37 -0.93
C VAL A 112 3.96 8.17 -0.70
N LEU A 113 3.35 9.08 0.05
CA LEU A 113 1.91 9.10 0.31
C LEU A 113 1.28 10.26 -0.46
N CYS A 114 0.24 9.96 -1.25
CA CYS A 114 -0.58 10.94 -1.95
C CYS A 114 -1.97 11.01 -1.29
N ASN A 115 -2.59 12.19 -1.21
CA ASN A 115 -3.98 12.27 -0.75
C ASN A 115 -4.95 11.74 -1.82
N ARG A 116 -4.71 12.07 -3.09
CA ARG A 116 -5.57 11.78 -4.24
C ARG A 116 -5.24 10.48 -4.96
N GLY A 117 -6.25 9.92 -5.62
CA GLY A 117 -6.20 8.62 -6.27
C GLY A 117 -5.99 8.64 -7.78
N LEU A 118 -6.41 9.69 -8.50
CA LEU A 118 -6.24 9.77 -9.96
C LEU A 118 -4.78 10.03 -10.32
N TYR A 119 -4.31 9.45 -11.43
CA TYR A 119 -2.91 9.60 -11.85
C TYR A 119 -2.54 11.03 -12.24
N VAL A 120 -3.48 11.84 -12.74
CA VAL A 120 -3.25 13.28 -13.01
C VAL A 120 -2.97 14.06 -11.73
N GLU A 121 -3.77 13.82 -10.69
CA GLU A 121 -3.60 14.45 -9.37
C GLU A 121 -2.30 13.98 -8.71
N GLN A 122 -1.97 12.68 -8.79
CA GLN A 122 -0.68 12.17 -8.34
C GLN A 122 0.49 12.78 -9.12
N ALA A 123 0.38 12.97 -10.44
CA ALA A 123 1.42 13.62 -11.23
C ALA A 123 1.65 15.08 -10.80
N GLU A 124 0.58 15.86 -10.67
CA GLU A 124 0.59 17.26 -10.22
C GLU A 124 1.17 17.41 -8.79
N ALA A 125 1.00 16.42 -7.92
CA ALA A 125 1.57 16.40 -6.57
C ALA A 125 3.05 15.94 -6.56
N LEU A 126 3.36 14.82 -7.21
CA LEU A 126 4.69 14.18 -7.17
C LEU A 126 5.74 14.97 -7.95
N GLN A 127 5.36 15.62 -9.06
CA GLN A 127 6.25 16.51 -9.83
C GLN A 127 6.78 17.68 -8.97
N ARG A 128 6.00 18.15 -7.98
CA ARG A 128 6.41 19.24 -7.09
C ARG A 128 7.44 18.84 -6.02
N ILE A 129 7.48 17.56 -5.64
CA ILE A 129 8.25 17.10 -4.46
C ILE A 129 9.35 16.08 -4.75
N LEU A 130 9.30 15.37 -5.89
CA LEU A 130 10.29 14.33 -6.23
C LEU A 130 11.20 14.70 -7.40
N VAL A 131 10.77 15.59 -8.31
CA VAL A 131 11.37 15.77 -9.63
C VAL A 131 12.07 17.12 -9.74
N THR A 132 13.36 17.10 -10.09
CA THR A 132 14.20 18.30 -10.26
C THR A 132 14.49 18.58 -11.74
N ALA A 133 15.20 19.68 -12.02
CA ALA A 133 15.44 20.13 -13.39
C ALA A 133 16.25 19.10 -14.21
N GLY A 134 15.65 18.61 -15.30
CA GLY A 134 16.24 17.60 -16.19
C GLY A 134 15.80 16.16 -15.92
N GLN A 135 15.04 15.90 -14.84
CA GLN A 135 14.43 14.59 -14.57
C GLN A 135 13.00 14.52 -15.13
N GLU A 136 12.56 13.33 -15.57
CA GLU A 136 11.13 13.07 -15.85
C GLU A 136 10.43 12.34 -14.69
N LEU A 137 9.10 12.49 -14.62
CA LEU A 137 8.24 11.61 -13.84
C LEU A 137 7.78 10.41 -14.68
N VAL A 138 8.00 9.19 -14.18
CA VAL A 138 7.74 7.94 -14.91
C VAL A 138 6.84 7.02 -14.10
N PHE A 139 5.56 6.92 -14.43
CA PHE A 139 4.68 5.94 -13.80
C PHE A 139 4.89 4.54 -14.36
N VAL A 140 4.96 3.54 -13.48
CA VAL A 140 5.19 2.14 -13.83
C VAL A 140 3.96 1.33 -13.42
N VAL A 141 3.26 0.78 -14.41
CA VAL A 141 1.88 0.24 -14.24
C VAL A 141 1.68 -1.08 -14.97
N GLY A 142 0.73 -1.90 -14.52
CA GLY A 142 0.25 -3.06 -15.28
C GLY A 142 -0.83 -2.69 -16.30
N PHE A 143 -1.08 -3.58 -17.27
CA PHE A 143 -2.01 -3.37 -18.39
C PHE A 143 -3.40 -2.82 -17.99
N ASP A 144 -4.12 -3.48 -17.07
CA ASP A 144 -5.46 -3.08 -16.58
C ASP A 144 -5.49 -1.67 -15.96
N LYS A 145 -4.32 -1.07 -15.68
CA LYS A 145 -4.23 0.27 -15.13
C LYS A 145 -3.91 1.34 -16.15
N ILE A 146 -3.16 1.05 -17.22
CA ILE A 146 -3.12 1.97 -18.37
C ILE A 146 -4.47 2.01 -19.10
N GLU A 147 -5.20 0.88 -19.16
CA GLU A 147 -6.57 0.86 -19.69
C GLU A 147 -7.51 1.82 -18.93
N GLN A 148 -7.51 1.76 -17.58
CA GLN A 148 -8.27 2.71 -16.76
C GLN A 148 -7.79 4.14 -16.97
N ILE A 149 -6.48 4.40 -16.91
CA ILE A 149 -5.95 5.76 -17.12
C ILE A 149 -6.43 6.35 -18.46
N LEU A 150 -6.72 5.53 -19.48
CA LEU A 150 -7.25 5.99 -20.76
C LEU A 150 -8.80 5.94 -20.86
N ASP A 151 -9.53 5.37 -19.90
CA ASP A 151 -11.00 5.22 -19.93
C ASP A 151 -11.69 6.53 -19.46
N PRO A 152 -12.65 7.07 -20.25
CA PRO A 152 -13.36 8.31 -19.92
C PRO A 152 -14.08 8.32 -18.57
N ARG A 153 -14.54 7.17 -18.05
CA ARG A 153 -15.44 7.14 -16.87
C ARG A 153 -14.80 7.73 -15.59
N TYR A 154 -13.48 7.75 -15.50
CA TYR A 154 -12.74 8.26 -14.35
C TYR A 154 -12.55 9.80 -14.38
N TYR A 155 -13.09 10.51 -15.39
CA TYR A 155 -12.85 11.93 -15.64
C TYR A 155 -14.14 12.71 -15.97
N ALA A 156 -14.23 13.96 -15.50
CA ALA A 156 -15.29 14.89 -15.94
C ALA A 156 -14.97 15.53 -17.29
N ASP A 157 -13.69 15.85 -17.53
CA ASP A 157 -13.10 16.16 -18.82
C ASP A 157 -11.88 15.26 -18.98
N ARG A 158 -11.99 14.27 -19.88
CA ARG A 158 -10.94 13.26 -20.10
C ARG A 158 -9.75 13.90 -20.81
N GLU A 159 -9.97 14.46 -21.99
CA GLU A 159 -8.92 15.02 -22.85
C GLU A 159 -8.07 16.05 -22.09
N ALA A 160 -8.69 17.04 -21.42
CA ALA A 160 -7.92 18.03 -20.66
C ALA A 160 -7.15 17.41 -19.48
N SER A 161 -7.65 16.32 -18.87
CA SER A 161 -6.97 15.64 -17.76
C SER A 161 -5.83 14.74 -18.22
N LEU A 162 -5.95 14.12 -19.40
CA LEU A 162 -4.88 13.34 -20.01
C LEU A 162 -3.80 14.25 -20.60
N ASP A 163 -4.18 15.37 -21.22
CA ASP A 163 -3.24 16.39 -21.70
C ASP A 163 -2.36 16.91 -20.54
N ARG A 164 -2.94 17.19 -19.36
CA ARG A 164 -2.17 17.51 -18.14
C ARG A 164 -1.29 16.36 -17.69
N LEU A 165 -1.85 15.15 -17.54
CA LEU A 165 -1.11 13.97 -17.07
C LEU A 165 0.11 13.66 -17.93
N PHE A 166 -0.06 13.55 -19.25
CA PHE A 166 0.99 13.18 -20.18
C PHE A 166 1.94 14.34 -20.51
N GLY A 167 1.52 15.59 -20.27
CA GLY A 167 2.41 16.76 -20.23
C GLY A 167 3.38 16.75 -19.05
N ILE A 168 2.99 16.15 -17.92
CA ILE A 168 3.84 16.01 -16.72
C ILE A 168 4.67 14.72 -16.78
N ALA A 169 4.05 13.57 -17.07
CA ALA A 169 4.63 12.25 -16.87
C ALA A 169 4.63 11.38 -18.14
N ARG A 170 5.46 10.35 -18.15
CA ARG A 170 5.37 9.21 -19.09
C ARG A 170 5.10 7.90 -18.35
N PHE A 171 4.71 6.88 -19.10
CA PHE A 171 4.29 5.58 -18.57
C PHE A 171 5.10 4.42 -19.14
N LEU A 172 5.47 3.49 -18.26
CA LEU A 172 6.02 2.18 -18.59
C LEU A 172 5.01 1.09 -18.20
N VAL A 173 4.53 0.34 -19.19
CA VAL A 173 3.43 -0.63 -19.04
C VAL A 173 3.97 -2.05 -19.02
N ALA A 174 3.86 -2.71 -17.86
CA ALA A 174 4.17 -4.12 -17.69
C ALA A 174 3.11 -5.03 -18.31
N LYS A 175 3.58 -6.12 -18.94
CA LYS A 175 2.73 -7.22 -19.45
C LYS A 175 1.89 -7.82 -18.32
N ARG A 176 0.64 -8.20 -18.60
CA ARG A 176 -0.23 -8.85 -17.61
C ARG A 176 -1.11 -9.92 -18.25
N GLY A 177 -1.18 -11.10 -17.64
CA GLY A 177 -1.74 -12.29 -18.29
C GLY A 177 -1.16 -12.51 -19.70
N THR A 178 -2.04 -12.59 -20.70
CA THR A 178 -1.71 -12.65 -22.13
C THR A 178 -1.50 -11.28 -22.79
N TYR A 179 -1.81 -10.17 -22.11
CA TYR A 179 -1.67 -8.82 -22.65
C TYR A 179 -0.19 -8.39 -22.63
N GLY A 180 0.44 -8.43 -23.81
CA GLY A 180 1.79 -7.96 -24.08
C GLY A 180 1.83 -6.73 -25.00
N ALA A 181 2.97 -6.49 -25.65
CA ALA A 181 3.22 -5.29 -26.46
C ALA A 181 2.14 -5.04 -27.54
N GLN A 182 1.70 -6.07 -28.27
CA GLN A 182 0.66 -5.92 -29.30
C GLN A 182 -0.64 -5.34 -28.75
N ALA A 183 -1.10 -5.81 -27.57
CA ALA A 183 -2.32 -5.30 -26.96
C ALA A 183 -2.18 -3.83 -26.54
N LEU A 184 -0.97 -3.39 -26.18
CA LEU A 184 -0.68 -1.98 -25.90
C LEU A 184 -0.66 -1.15 -27.18
N ASP A 185 -0.06 -1.65 -28.26
CA ASP A 185 -0.08 -0.98 -29.56
C ASP A 185 -1.51 -0.87 -30.13
N ASP A 186 -2.34 -1.89 -29.96
CA ASP A 186 -3.77 -1.89 -30.34
C ASP A 186 -4.58 -0.87 -29.52
N LEU A 187 -4.35 -0.82 -28.20
CA LEU A 187 -4.94 0.17 -27.29
C LEU A 187 -4.55 1.61 -27.70
N LEU A 188 -3.27 1.84 -28.03
CA LEU A 188 -2.75 3.15 -28.43
C LEU A 188 -3.06 3.51 -29.89
N ALA A 189 -3.46 2.55 -30.72
CA ALA A 189 -3.94 2.77 -32.08
C ALA A 189 -5.39 3.30 -32.12
N GLN A 190 -6.14 3.23 -31.01
CA GLN A 190 -7.49 3.80 -30.90
C GLN A 190 -7.47 5.33 -31.05
N LYS A 191 -8.45 5.92 -31.75
CA LYS A 191 -8.48 7.36 -32.07
C LYS A 191 -8.32 8.27 -30.84
N ALA A 192 -8.93 7.90 -29.71
CA ALA A 192 -8.90 8.66 -28.46
C ALA A 192 -7.59 8.52 -27.65
N ASN A 193 -6.69 7.61 -28.05
CA ASN A 193 -5.45 7.29 -27.33
C ASN A 193 -4.19 7.70 -28.13
N ARG A 194 -4.31 7.86 -29.46
CA ARG A 194 -3.22 8.28 -30.36
C ARG A 194 -2.41 9.51 -29.88
N PRO A 195 -3.01 10.59 -29.34
CA PRO A 195 -2.23 11.74 -28.87
C PRO A 195 -1.18 11.36 -27.79
N TYR A 196 -1.50 10.38 -26.95
CA TYR A 196 -0.72 10.01 -25.78
C TYR A 196 0.31 8.90 -26.05
N ARG A 197 0.31 8.29 -27.26
CA ARG A 197 1.22 7.20 -27.62
C ARG A 197 2.71 7.57 -27.45
N GLY A 198 3.09 8.84 -27.66
CA GLY A 198 4.46 9.31 -27.45
C GLY A 198 4.91 9.36 -25.98
N ARG A 199 4.00 9.16 -25.01
CA ARG A 199 4.26 9.19 -23.56
C ARG A 199 3.97 7.83 -22.89
N ILE A 200 3.72 6.77 -23.65
CA ILE A 200 3.37 5.43 -23.14
C ILE A 200 4.20 4.38 -23.90
N ALA A 201 5.01 3.60 -23.17
CA ALA A 201 5.84 2.53 -23.73
C ALA A 201 5.67 1.22 -22.94
N ALA A 202 6.02 0.09 -23.55
CA ALA A 202 6.04 -1.20 -22.87
C ALA A 202 7.28 -1.34 -21.97
N LEU A 203 7.11 -1.87 -20.76
CA LEU A 203 8.20 -2.27 -19.88
C LEU A 203 8.73 -3.64 -20.33
N THR A 204 9.81 -3.65 -21.11
CA THR A 204 10.35 -4.85 -21.77
C THR A 204 11.22 -5.71 -20.85
N THR A 205 11.91 -5.12 -19.88
CA THR A 205 12.88 -5.79 -19.00
C THR A 205 12.29 -6.06 -17.61
N LEU A 206 11.50 -7.13 -17.50
CA LEU A 206 10.99 -7.64 -16.21
C LEU A 206 11.82 -8.84 -15.70
N PRO A 207 11.83 -9.12 -14.39
CA PRO A 207 12.52 -10.29 -13.83
C PRO A 207 11.91 -11.60 -14.34
N ALA A 208 12.73 -12.65 -14.45
CA ALA A 208 12.27 -13.98 -14.90
C ALA A 208 11.18 -14.58 -13.99
N TYR A 209 11.17 -14.22 -12.71
CA TYR A 209 10.19 -14.65 -11.70
C TYR A 209 8.94 -13.75 -11.60
N HIS A 210 8.74 -12.80 -12.52
CA HIS A 210 7.50 -12.00 -12.58
C HIS A 210 6.32 -12.85 -13.05
N ASP A 211 5.50 -13.33 -12.10
CA ASP A 211 4.15 -13.84 -12.36
C ASP A 211 3.22 -12.70 -12.82
N PRO A 212 2.71 -12.73 -14.08
CA PRO A 212 1.81 -11.71 -14.61
C PRO A 212 0.33 -11.92 -14.22
N ALA A 213 0.01 -12.92 -13.37
CA ALA A 213 -1.31 -13.11 -12.77
C ALA A 213 -1.37 -12.68 -11.29
N LEU A 214 -0.23 -12.61 -10.60
CA LEU A 214 -0.11 -12.24 -9.19
C LEU A 214 -0.75 -10.87 -8.88
N SER A 215 -1.67 -10.86 -7.91
CA SER A 215 -2.34 -9.65 -7.42
C SER A 215 -2.49 -9.68 -5.91
N SER A 216 -2.59 -8.51 -5.27
CA SER A 216 -2.91 -8.44 -3.84
C SER A 216 -4.25 -9.12 -3.50
N THR A 217 -5.22 -9.12 -4.44
CA THR A 217 -6.52 -9.77 -4.23
C THR A 217 -6.41 -11.29 -4.23
N SER A 218 -5.66 -11.89 -5.17
CA SER A 218 -5.43 -13.35 -5.13
C SER A 218 -4.66 -13.77 -3.87
N VAL A 219 -3.70 -12.97 -3.41
CA VAL A 219 -3.01 -13.21 -2.12
C VAL A 219 -4.00 -13.20 -0.94
N ARG A 220 -4.87 -12.18 -0.82
CA ARG A 220 -5.90 -12.16 0.25
C ARG A 220 -6.84 -13.37 0.16
N THR A 221 -7.26 -13.75 -1.04
CA THR A 221 -8.11 -14.93 -1.25
C THR A 221 -7.41 -16.22 -0.78
N THR A 222 -6.11 -16.40 -1.07
CA THR A 222 -5.33 -17.56 -0.58
C THR A 222 -5.31 -17.65 0.95
N TYR A 223 -5.06 -16.53 1.66
CA TYR A 223 -5.05 -16.51 3.13
C TYR A 223 -6.41 -16.84 3.76
N VAL A 224 -7.51 -16.40 3.11
CA VAL A 224 -8.87 -16.73 3.55
C VAL A 224 -9.20 -18.21 3.29
N GLN A 225 -8.73 -18.78 2.18
CA GLN A 225 -9.16 -20.10 1.69
C GLN A 225 -8.34 -21.30 2.19
N GLY A 226 -7.08 -21.15 2.64
CA GLY A 226 -6.25 -22.33 2.91
C GLY A 226 -5.05 -22.17 3.85
N THR A 227 -5.05 -22.99 4.91
CA THR A 227 -3.90 -23.39 5.76
C THR A 227 -3.04 -22.29 6.39
N GLN A 228 -3.24 -22.14 7.71
CA GLN A 228 -2.29 -21.51 8.64
C GLN A 228 -0.84 -21.94 8.36
N GLY A 229 0.08 -20.97 8.30
CA GLY A 229 1.53 -21.20 8.34
C GLY A 229 2.28 -21.25 7.00
N VAL A 230 1.62 -21.37 5.83
CA VAL A 230 2.32 -21.46 4.52
C VAL A 230 1.71 -20.58 3.42
N ALA A 231 0.49 -20.07 3.60
CA ALA A 231 -0.11 -19.12 2.66
C ALA A 231 0.81 -17.89 2.44
N GLY A 232 0.88 -17.39 1.20
CA GLY A 232 1.68 -16.23 0.81
C GLY A 232 3.01 -16.55 0.10
N GLY A 233 3.73 -17.61 0.48
CA GLY A 233 4.91 -18.16 -0.23
C GLY A 233 5.83 -17.13 -0.93
N GLU A 234 6.16 -17.38 -2.20
CA GLU A 234 6.92 -16.45 -3.05
C GLU A 234 6.08 -15.24 -3.55
N GLN A 235 4.77 -15.23 -3.29
CA GLN A 235 3.83 -14.20 -3.78
C GLN A 235 3.94 -12.88 -3.01
N ILE A 236 4.39 -12.91 -1.75
CA ILE A 236 4.68 -11.71 -0.96
C ILE A 236 6.12 -11.74 -0.38
N PRO A 237 6.82 -10.58 -0.29
CA PRO A 237 8.16 -10.53 0.26
C PRO A 237 8.23 -10.91 1.74
N ALA A 238 9.37 -11.47 2.19
CA ALA A 238 9.55 -11.96 3.57
C ALA A 238 9.23 -10.93 4.70
N PRO A 239 9.51 -9.62 4.58
CA PRO A 239 9.08 -8.64 5.59
C PRO A 239 7.55 -8.53 5.68
N VAL A 240 6.85 -8.66 4.55
CA VAL A 240 5.38 -8.66 4.47
C VAL A 240 4.80 -9.96 5.04
N GLN A 241 5.43 -11.12 4.79
CA GLN A 241 5.08 -12.40 5.44
C GLN A 241 5.18 -12.29 6.96
N SER A 242 6.24 -11.66 7.44
CA SER A 242 6.50 -11.44 8.87
C SER A 242 5.43 -10.54 9.50
N PHE A 243 5.00 -9.50 8.79
CA PHE A 243 3.88 -8.64 9.19
C PHE A 243 2.56 -9.43 9.26
N VAL A 244 2.26 -10.25 8.24
CA VAL A 244 1.05 -11.08 8.20
C VAL A 244 0.98 -12.03 9.40
N ALA A 245 2.00 -12.87 9.60
CA ALA A 245 2.01 -13.87 10.67
C ALA A 245 1.89 -13.23 12.08
N ALA A 246 2.56 -12.09 12.29
CA ALA A 246 2.55 -11.39 13.57
C ALA A 246 1.22 -10.70 13.92
N THR A 247 0.42 -10.32 12.91
CA THR A 247 -0.83 -9.54 13.10
C THR A 247 -2.10 -10.34 12.80
N GLY A 248 -2.00 -11.43 12.04
CA GLY A 248 -3.14 -12.17 11.51
C GLY A 248 -3.87 -11.48 10.36
N VAL A 249 -3.32 -10.43 9.75
CA VAL A 249 -4.01 -9.71 8.68
C VAL A 249 -4.25 -10.63 7.47
N TYR A 250 -5.48 -10.59 6.93
CA TYR A 250 -6.00 -11.48 5.89
C TYR A 250 -6.25 -12.95 6.30
N GLU A 251 -5.88 -13.39 7.51
CA GLU A 251 -6.25 -14.73 8.00
C GLU A 251 -7.77 -14.81 8.20
N SER A 252 -8.36 -16.00 7.95
CA SER A 252 -9.75 -16.27 8.33
C SER A 252 -9.93 -16.28 9.86
N PRO A 253 -11.09 -15.82 10.39
CA PRO A 253 -11.36 -15.81 11.84
C PRO A 253 -11.16 -17.17 12.52
N LEU A 254 -10.57 -17.13 13.71
CA LEU A 254 -10.04 -18.27 14.44
C LEU A 254 -11.01 -18.69 15.55
N ALA A 255 -11.41 -19.97 15.57
CA ALA A 255 -12.28 -20.53 16.60
C ALA A 255 -11.50 -20.89 17.88
N LEU A 256 -11.86 -20.27 18.99
CA LEU A 256 -11.30 -20.55 20.32
C LEU A 256 -11.96 -21.81 20.93
N PRO A 257 -11.24 -22.56 21.80
CA PRO A 257 -11.79 -23.75 22.49
C PRO A 257 -13.12 -23.50 23.20
N GLY A 258 -13.31 -22.34 23.82
CA GLY A 258 -14.54 -21.89 24.44
C GLY A 258 -15.63 -21.39 23.48
N GLY A 259 -15.69 -21.94 22.26
CA GLY A 259 -16.78 -21.77 21.28
C GLY A 259 -16.92 -20.39 20.63
N GLU A 260 -15.98 -19.48 20.86
CA GLU A 260 -16.01 -18.10 20.37
C GLU A 260 -15.11 -17.96 19.14
N THR A 261 -15.59 -17.28 18.08
CA THR A 261 -14.77 -17.00 16.88
C THR A 261 -14.22 -15.59 16.95
N ILE A 262 -12.91 -15.42 16.74
CA ILE A 262 -12.22 -14.13 16.81
C ILE A 262 -11.50 -13.79 15.51
N ASP A 263 -11.56 -12.52 15.09
CA ASP A 263 -10.65 -11.99 14.08
C ASP A 263 -9.49 -11.28 14.80
N ARG A 264 -8.30 -11.90 14.78
CA ARG A 264 -7.08 -11.39 15.42
C ARG A 264 -6.73 -9.99 14.91
N TYR A 265 -6.89 -9.76 13.61
CA TYR A 265 -6.51 -8.50 13.00
C TYR A 265 -7.53 -7.40 13.28
N ALA A 266 -8.84 -7.68 13.18
CA ALA A 266 -9.87 -6.72 13.55
C ALA A 266 -9.77 -6.29 15.03
N LEU A 267 -9.40 -7.21 15.93
CA LEU A 267 -9.09 -6.88 17.33
C LEU A 267 -7.87 -5.94 17.42
N ARG A 268 -6.77 -6.23 16.73
CA ARG A 268 -5.61 -5.32 16.68
C ARG A 268 -5.98 -3.95 16.10
N SER A 269 -6.75 -3.89 15.00
CA SER A 269 -7.15 -2.63 14.38
C SER A 269 -8.02 -1.76 15.30
N ARG A 270 -8.90 -2.35 16.12
CA ARG A 270 -9.70 -1.62 17.12
C ARG A 270 -8.83 -1.07 18.26
N ILE A 271 -7.88 -1.87 18.75
CA ILE A 271 -6.92 -1.42 19.78
C ILE A 271 -6.03 -0.29 19.24
N LEU A 272 -5.55 -0.42 17.99
CA LEU A 272 -4.77 0.61 17.30
C LEU A 272 -5.59 1.89 17.10
N HIS A 273 -6.86 1.80 16.70
CA HIS A 273 -7.75 2.95 16.57
C HIS A 273 -7.94 3.69 17.91
N ALA A 274 -8.21 2.96 19.00
CA ALA A 274 -8.34 3.50 20.35
C ALA A 274 -7.06 4.22 20.82
N LEU A 275 -5.88 3.67 20.51
CA LEU A 275 -4.58 4.26 20.80
C LEU A 275 -4.34 5.54 19.99
N LEU A 276 -4.63 5.52 18.69
CA LEU A 276 -4.44 6.67 17.81
C LEU A 276 -5.39 7.83 18.14
N ALA A 277 -6.61 7.53 18.60
CA ALA A 277 -7.58 8.52 19.06
C ALA A 277 -7.19 9.24 20.37
N GLU A 278 -6.29 8.68 21.18
CA GLU A 278 -5.76 9.30 22.41
C GLU A 278 -4.28 9.70 22.22
N PRO A 279 -3.96 10.80 21.50
CA PRO A 279 -2.57 11.22 21.23
C PRO A 279 -1.78 11.60 22.49
N GLU A 280 -2.47 12.08 23.53
CA GLU A 280 -1.88 12.39 24.85
C GLU A 280 -1.55 11.13 25.68
N SER A 281 -1.82 9.92 25.17
CA SER A 281 -1.40 8.68 25.83
C SER A 281 -0.06 8.20 25.26
N ASP A 282 0.86 7.85 26.15
CA ASP A 282 2.20 7.35 25.81
C ASP A 282 2.37 5.87 26.21
N PRO A 283 1.66 4.93 25.55
CA PRO A 283 1.88 3.51 25.78
C PRO A 283 3.14 3.01 25.08
N SER A 284 3.82 2.07 25.71
CA SER A 284 4.93 1.34 25.12
C SER A 284 4.46 0.29 24.11
N ASP A 285 5.36 -0.06 23.18
CA ASP A 285 5.17 -1.17 22.23
C ASP A 285 4.75 -2.47 22.91
N ALA A 286 5.29 -2.73 24.11
CA ALA A 286 5.00 -3.90 24.92
C ALA A 286 3.55 -3.90 25.45
N GLU A 287 3.00 -2.74 25.83
CA GLU A 287 1.61 -2.62 26.28
C GLU A 287 0.63 -2.75 25.11
N PHE A 288 0.93 -2.17 23.95
CA PHE A 288 0.14 -2.39 22.74
C PHE A 288 0.16 -3.88 22.31
N GLN A 289 1.34 -4.51 22.31
CA GLN A 289 1.46 -5.94 22.03
C GLN A 289 0.71 -6.80 23.07
N ALA A 290 0.77 -6.45 24.36
CA ALA A 290 0.05 -7.14 25.43
C ALA A 290 -1.46 -7.04 25.27
N ALA A 291 -2.01 -5.87 24.90
CA ALA A 291 -3.44 -5.69 24.64
C ALA A 291 -3.93 -6.59 23.48
N VAL A 292 -3.16 -6.66 22.40
CA VAL A 292 -3.47 -7.52 21.23
C VAL A 292 -3.39 -9.00 21.59
N ALA A 293 -2.37 -9.41 22.35
CA ALA A 293 -2.23 -10.78 22.85
C ALA A 293 -3.37 -11.17 23.81
N LEU A 294 -3.73 -10.29 24.74
CA LEU A 294 -4.81 -10.50 25.69
C LEU A 294 -6.16 -10.64 24.98
N ALA A 295 -6.50 -9.71 24.09
CA ALA A 295 -7.74 -9.78 23.31
C ALA A 295 -7.83 -11.05 22.45
N SER A 296 -6.69 -11.57 21.97
CA SER A 296 -6.61 -12.81 21.19
C SER A 296 -6.69 -14.10 22.03
N SER A 297 -6.62 -14.03 23.36
CA SER A 297 -6.54 -15.21 24.23
C SER A 297 -7.92 -15.80 24.60
N ASP A 298 -8.02 -17.12 24.74
CA ASP A 298 -9.19 -17.76 25.38
C ASP A 298 -9.07 -17.73 26.91
N SER A 299 -9.05 -16.52 27.45
CA SER A 299 -9.06 -16.24 28.90
C SER A 299 -10.29 -15.41 29.27
N ASN A 300 -10.66 -15.39 30.56
CA ASN A 300 -11.75 -14.54 31.04
C ASN A 300 -11.45 -13.04 30.82
N SER A 301 -10.22 -12.61 31.08
CA SER A 301 -9.76 -11.23 30.86
C SER A 301 -9.74 -10.87 29.36
N GLY A 302 -9.27 -11.79 28.49
CA GLY A 302 -9.33 -11.62 27.04
C GLY A 302 -10.77 -11.51 26.52
N ARG A 303 -11.68 -12.35 27.04
CA ARG A 303 -13.11 -12.31 26.71
C ARG A 303 -13.80 -11.04 27.23
N ALA A 304 -13.36 -10.49 28.36
CA ALA A 304 -13.81 -9.19 28.85
C ALA A 304 -13.33 -8.04 27.94
N LEU A 305 -12.05 -8.03 27.57
CA LEU A 305 -11.48 -7.04 26.66
C LEU A 305 -12.11 -7.10 25.26
N ARG A 306 -12.43 -8.30 24.72
CA ARG A 306 -13.18 -8.44 23.47
C ARG A 306 -14.59 -7.85 23.55
N ARG A 307 -15.28 -8.01 24.69
CA ARG A 307 -16.60 -7.37 24.92
C ARG A 307 -16.48 -5.85 24.99
N LEU A 308 -15.46 -5.32 25.65
CA LEU A 308 -15.15 -3.89 25.66
C LEU A 308 -14.98 -3.39 24.21
N LEU A 309 -14.11 -4.04 23.44
CA LEU A 309 -13.82 -3.73 22.03
C LEU A 309 -15.00 -3.93 21.05
N MET A 310 -16.19 -4.36 21.50
CA MET A 310 -17.41 -4.32 20.68
C MET A 310 -18.10 -2.94 20.68
N HIS A 311 -17.74 -2.05 21.60
CA HIS A 311 -18.15 -0.65 21.57
C HIS A 311 -17.17 0.15 20.69
N ASN A 312 -17.67 1.14 19.94
CA ASN A 312 -16.82 1.95 19.05
C ASN A 312 -15.99 2.97 19.83
N ASP A 313 -16.54 3.53 20.91
CA ASP A 313 -15.96 4.64 21.68
C ASP A 313 -14.99 4.16 22.78
N VAL A 314 -14.24 3.08 22.52
CA VAL A 314 -13.28 2.52 23.50
C VAL A 314 -12.03 3.38 23.55
N SER A 315 -11.82 3.98 24.71
CA SER A 315 -10.60 4.70 25.11
C SER A 315 -9.43 3.74 25.36
N TRP A 316 -8.22 4.08 24.89
CA TRP A 316 -7.01 3.30 25.17
C TRP A 316 -6.74 3.22 26.69
N ARG A 317 -6.97 4.29 27.44
CA ARG A 317 -6.90 4.27 28.92
C ARG A 317 -7.79 3.18 29.56
N ILE A 318 -8.90 2.78 28.94
CA ILE A 318 -9.74 1.67 29.45
C ILE A 318 -9.16 0.31 29.04
N ILE A 319 -8.57 0.18 27.85
CA ILE A 319 -7.84 -1.02 27.42
C ILE A 319 -6.64 -1.26 28.36
N PHE A 320 -5.90 -0.20 28.70
CA PHE A 320 -4.75 -0.25 29.59
C PHE A 320 -5.09 -0.86 30.96
N GLN A 321 -6.21 -0.44 31.56
CA GLN A 321 -6.71 -1.01 32.83
C GLN A 321 -6.99 -2.52 32.79
N HIS A 322 -7.19 -3.11 31.60
CA HIS A 322 -7.41 -4.55 31.44
C HIS A 322 -6.12 -5.36 31.20
N ILE A 323 -5.00 -4.73 30.87
CA ILE A 323 -3.69 -5.41 30.73
C ILE A 323 -2.80 -5.27 31.98
N SER A 324 -3.12 -4.34 32.88
CA SER A 324 -2.42 -4.15 34.17
C SER A 324 -3.05 -4.91 35.36
N ALA A 325 -3.96 -5.86 35.10
CA ALA A 325 -4.81 -6.53 36.10
C ALA A 325 -4.81 -8.06 35.96
#